data_AF-A0A653DY10-F1
#
_entry.id   AF-A0A653DY10-F1
#
_cell.length_a   1.000
_cell.length_b   1.000
_cell.length_c   1.000
_cell.angle_alpha   90.00
_cell.angle_beta   90.00
_cell.angle_gamma   90.00
#
_symmetry.space_group_name_H-M   'P 1'
#
loop_
_entity.id
_entity.type
_entity.pdbx_description
1 polymer ?
#
loop_
_entity_poly.entity_id
_entity_poly.type
_entity_poly.pdbx_seq_one_letter_code
_entity_poly.pdbx_strand_id
1 'polypeptide(L)'
;MKHPKESFHNTSITLDCDQCTMVTHHGKPFFTKVCTEGRLILEFTFDDLMRIKSWHFAVRSHRELIPRNVMLSQQDPGMLDQLSKNITRQGITNSTLNYLRLCVILEPMQELMSRHKAYALSPRDCLKTTLFQKWQRMVAPPGKREAKTSATRTSG
;
A
#
# COMPACT_ATOMS: atom_id res chain seq x y z
N MET A 1 4.27 -17.90 -6.64
CA MET A 1 5.57 -17.66 -5.98
C MET A 1 6.50 -18.79 -6.37
N LYS A 2 7.73 -18.51 -6.79
CA LYS A 2 8.73 -19.53 -7.12
C LYS A 2 9.90 -19.43 -6.15
N HIS A 3 10.28 -20.55 -5.55
CA HIS A 3 11.41 -20.68 -4.62
C HIS A 3 11.40 -19.63 -3.47
N PRO A 4 10.31 -19.50 -2.68
CA PRO A 4 10.30 -18.61 -1.53
C PRO A 4 11.32 -19.07 -0.48
N LYS A 5 11.97 -18.12 0.19
CA LYS A 5 12.83 -18.36 1.35
C LYS A 5 12.06 -18.03 2.61
N GLU A 6 12.10 -18.94 3.57
CA GLU A 6 11.44 -18.78 4.87
C GLU A 6 12.49 -18.57 5.96
N SER A 7 12.23 -17.61 6.84
CA SER A 7 13.06 -17.30 8.00
C SER A 7 12.19 -17.20 9.24
N PHE A 8 12.59 -17.87 10.32
CA PHE A 8 11.86 -17.90 11.59
C PHE A 8 12.53 -16.95 12.59
N HIS A 9 11.74 -16.10 13.22
CA HIS A 9 12.13 -15.21 14.31
C HIS A 9 11.30 -15.55 15.56
N ASN A 10 11.71 -15.06 16.73
CA ASN A 10 11.04 -15.38 18.00
C ASN A 10 9.52 -15.11 18.01
N THR A 11 9.05 -14.11 17.25
CA THR A 11 7.64 -13.70 17.24
C THR A 11 7.06 -13.57 15.83
N SER A 12 7.81 -13.90 14.78
CA SER A 12 7.35 -13.75 13.41
C SER A 12 8.04 -14.69 12.44
N ILE A 13 7.36 -14.97 11.33
CA ILE A 13 7.91 -15.72 10.20
C ILE A 13 8.01 -14.76 9.02
N THR A 14 9.15 -14.73 8.35
CA THR A 14 9.35 -13.93 7.13
C THR A 14 9.40 -14.85 5.92
N LEU A 15 8.59 -14.55 4.91
CA LEU A 15 8.63 -15.19 3.61
C LEU A 15 9.13 -14.19 2.58
N ASP A 16 10.25 -14.50 1.94
CA ASP A 16 10.89 -13.67 0.92
C ASP A 16 10.96 -14.41 -0.41
N CYS A 17 10.19 -13.94 -1.39
CA CYS A 17 10.11 -14.53 -2.72
C CYS A 17 10.60 -13.52 -3.76
N ASP A 18 11.81 -13.72 -4.27
CA ASP A 18 12.41 -12.87 -5.30
C ASP A 18 11.70 -13.00 -6.67
N GLN A 19 11.12 -14.17 -6.93
CA GLN A 19 10.40 -14.51 -8.16
C GLN A 19 8.90 -14.67 -7.89
N CYS A 20 8.25 -13.56 -7.51
CA CYS A 20 6.81 -13.51 -7.34
C CYS A 20 6.15 -12.92 -8.59
N THR A 21 5.01 -13.50 -9.00
CA THR A 21 4.17 -12.98 -10.07
C THR A 21 2.76 -12.79 -9.53
N MET A 22 2.31 -11.54 -9.49
CA MET A 22 0.91 -11.20 -9.27
C MET A 22 0.19 -11.26 -10.63
N VAL A 23 -0.95 -11.92 -10.68
CA VAL A 23 -1.73 -12.10 -11.91
C VAL A 23 -3.11 -11.48 -11.73
N THR A 24 -3.47 -10.52 -12.59
CA THR A 24 -4.79 -9.91 -12.62
C THR A 24 -5.47 -10.14 -13.96
N HIS A 25 -6.78 -10.34 -13.93
CA HIS A 25 -7.61 -10.53 -15.11
C HIS A 25 -8.55 -9.34 -15.24
N HIS A 26 -8.42 -8.58 -16.32
CA HIS A 26 -9.28 -7.46 -16.65
C HIS A 26 -10.37 -7.95 -17.59
N GLY A 27 -11.61 -7.53 -17.33
CA GLY A 27 -12.78 -7.85 -18.13
C GLY A 27 -12.98 -6.84 -19.27
N LYS A 28 -14.24 -6.46 -19.52
CA LYS A 28 -14.62 -5.54 -20.61
C LYS A 28 -13.80 -4.22 -20.62
N PRO A 29 -13.54 -3.62 -21.79
CA PRO A 29 -13.97 -4.04 -23.13
C PRO A 29 -13.16 -5.20 -23.72
N PHE A 30 -11.95 -5.46 -23.20
CA PHE A 30 -11.08 -6.53 -23.70
C PHE A 30 -10.54 -7.34 -22.54
N PHE A 31 -10.75 -8.66 -22.60
CA PHE A 31 -10.17 -9.57 -21.63
C PHE A 31 -8.64 -9.47 -21.71
N THR A 32 -7.99 -8.90 -20.69
CA THR A 32 -6.53 -8.74 -20.66
C THR A 32 -5.99 -9.37 -19.39
N LYS A 33 -5.00 -10.26 -19.52
CA LYS A 33 -4.27 -10.82 -18.39
C LYS A 33 -3.01 -10.00 -18.15
N VAL A 34 -2.88 -9.43 -16.96
CA VAL A 34 -1.68 -8.69 -16.56
C VAL A 34 -0.87 -9.55 -15.61
N CYS A 35 0.39 -9.78 -15.94
CA CYS A 35 1.35 -10.48 -15.11
C CYS A 35 2.36 -9.45 -14.57
N THR A 36 2.32 -9.16 -13.29
CA THR A 36 3.25 -8.24 -12.61
C THR A 36 4.27 -9.04 -11.84
N GLU A 37 5.54 -8.90 -12.21
CA GLU A 37 6.66 -9.64 -11.65
C GLU A 37 7.44 -8.77 -10.67
N GLY A 38 7.87 -9.34 -9.56
CA GLY A 38 8.56 -8.60 -8.51
C GLY A 38 9.00 -9.47 -7.34
N ARG A 39 9.62 -8.81 -6.35
CA ARG A 39 9.98 -9.43 -5.08
C ARG A 39 8.85 -9.20 -4.07
N LEU A 40 8.32 -10.28 -3.51
CA LEU A 40 7.31 -10.24 -2.45
C LEU A 40 7.95 -10.63 -1.12
N ILE A 41 7.80 -9.76 -0.12
CA ILE A 41 8.21 -10.02 1.26
C ILE A 41 6.96 -9.97 2.12
N LEU A 42 6.70 -11.05 2.85
CA LEU A 42 5.62 -11.15 3.82
C LEU A 42 6.20 -11.38 5.20
N GLU A 43 5.65 -10.70 6.20
CA GLU A 43 5.89 -11.01 7.61
C GLU A 43 4.59 -11.51 8.22
N PHE A 44 4.62 -12.69 8.84
CA PHE A 44 3.49 -13.29 9.54
C PHE A 44 3.71 -13.21 11.04
N THR A 45 2.63 -13.02 11.80
CA THR A 45 2.63 -13.23 13.25
C THR A 45 2.87 -14.70 13.57
N PHE A 46 3.68 -14.98 14.59
CA PHE A 46 3.83 -16.32 15.12
C PHE A 46 2.75 -16.59 16.19
N ASP A 47 1.49 -16.57 15.76
CA ASP A 47 0.30 -16.92 16.54
C ASP A 47 -0.51 -18.01 15.81
N ASP A 48 -1.51 -18.60 16.46
CA ASP A 48 -2.33 -19.70 15.88
C ASP A 48 -3.03 -19.32 14.56
N LEU A 49 -3.20 -18.01 14.31
CA LEU A 49 -3.86 -17.48 13.12
C LEU A 49 -2.90 -17.20 11.96
N MET A 50 -1.58 -17.11 12.22
CA MET A 50 -0.53 -16.74 11.26
C MET A 50 -0.94 -15.60 10.32
N ARG A 51 -1.37 -14.47 10.90
CA ARG A 51 -1.85 -13.32 10.12
C ARG A 51 -0.69 -12.57 9.47
N ILE A 52 -0.93 -12.02 8.28
CA ILE A 52 0.03 -11.13 7.62
C ILE A 52 0.13 -9.84 8.43
N LYS A 53 1.29 -9.61 9.02
CA LYS A 53 1.68 -8.39 9.73
C LYS A 53 2.23 -7.34 8.77
N SER A 54 2.99 -7.76 7.77
CA SER A 54 3.57 -6.87 6.76
C SER A 54 3.48 -7.51 5.38
N TRP A 55 3.14 -6.70 4.38
CA TRP A 55 3.08 -7.08 2.98
C TRP A 55 3.84 -6.04 2.16
N HIS A 56 4.91 -6.47 1.50
CA HIS A 56 5.74 -5.59 0.68
C HIS A 56 6.00 -6.23 -0.68
N PHE A 57 5.52 -5.59 -1.75
CA PHE A 57 5.71 -6.05 -3.11
C PHE A 57 6.45 -5.00 -3.95
N ALA A 58 7.69 -5.33 -4.32
CA ALA A 58 8.54 -4.50 -5.17
C ALA A 58 8.46 -4.95 -6.63
N VAL A 59 7.72 -4.21 -7.45
CA VAL A 59 7.53 -4.50 -8.88
C VAL A 59 8.84 -4.27 -9.65
N ARG A 60 9.18 -5.23 -10.54
CA ARG A 60 10.33 -5.16 -11.45
C ARG A 60 9.91 -5.05 -12.91
N SER A 61 8.96 -5.87 -13.32
CA SER A 61 8.46 -5.95 -14.70
C SER A 61 6.96 -6.23 -14.71
N HIS A 62 6.30 -5.93 -15.83
CA HIS A 62 4.93 -6.37 -16.06
C HIS A 62 4.73 -6.70 -17.54
N ARG A 63 3.76 -7.58 -17.82
CA ARG A 63 3.36 -7.96 -19.18
C ARG A 63 1.85 -8.00 -19.26
N GLU A 64 1.30 -7.47 -20.34
CA GLU A 64 -0.14 -7.52 -20.65
C GLU A 64 -0.35 -8.51 -21.81
N LEU A 65 -1.23 -9.48 -21.59
CA LEU A 65 -1.50 -10.57 -22.52
C LEU A 65 -2.95 -10.48 -22.98
N ILE A 66 -3.14 -10.29 -24.29
CA ILE A 66 -4.44 -10.22 -24.95
C ILE A 66 -4.73 -11.57 -25.63
N PRO A 67 -5.94 -12.14 -25.45
CA PRO A 67 -6.37 -13.35 -26.14
C PRO A 67 -6.32 -13.21 -27.66
N ARG A 68 -5.81 -14.25 -28.34
CA ARG A 68 -5.67 -14.25 -29.82
C ARG A 68 -7.00 -14.10 -30.56
N ASN A 69 -8.10 -14.63 -30.01
CA ASN A 69 -9.42 -14.51 -30.63
C ASN A 69 -9.89 -13.05 -30.75
N VAL A 70 -9.55 -12.19 -29.78
CA VAL A 70 -9.85 -10.74 -29.84
C VAL A 70 -9.10 -10.11 -31.02
N MET A 71 -7.82 -10.46 -31.20
CA MET A 71 -6.99 -9.95 -32.30
C MET A 71 -7.47 -10.42 -33.68
N LEU A 72 -7.93 -11.68 -33.80
CA LEU A 72 -8.42 -12.24 -35.08
C LEU A 72 -9.80 -11.71 -35.49
N SER A 73 -10.61 -11.27 -34.52
CA SER A 73 -11.95 -10.74 -34.77
C SER A 73 -11.98 -9.27 -35.22
N GLN A 74 -10.83 -8.60 -35.19
CA GLN A 74 -10.71 -7.15 -35.37
C GLN A 74 -10.08 -6.83 -36.73
N GLN A 75 -10.91 -6.41 -37.69
CA GLN A 75 -10.46 -5.96 -39.01
C GLN A 75 -10.23 -4.44 -39.08
N ASP A 76 -10.61 -3.69 -38.04
CA ASP A 76 -10.44 -2.24 -37.98
C ASP A 76 -9.04 -1.85 -37.50
N PRO A 77 -8.21 -1.18 -38.34
CA PRO A 77 -6.88 -0.70 -37.95
C PRO A 77 -6.90 0.22 -36.72
N GLY A 78 -7.98 0.99 -36.51
CA GLY A 78 -8.08 1.95 -35.40
C GLY A 78 -8.21 1.27 -34.03
N MET A 79 -8.87 0.11 -33.97
CA MET A 79 -8.98 -0.67 -32.73
C MET A 79 -7.70 -1.42 -32.39
N LEU A 80 -6.94 -1.87 -33.39
CA LEU A 80 -5.66 -2.53 -33.16
C LEU A 80 -4.64 -1.60 -32.49
N ASP A 81 -4.64 -0.31 -32.87
CA ASP A 81 -3.83 0.72 -32.21
C ASP A 81 -4.21 0.88 -30.72
N GLN A 82 -5.51 0.79 -30.38
CA GLN A 82 -5.96 0.84 -28.99
C GLN A 82 -5.53 -0.39 -28.19
N LEU A 83 -5.60 -1.59 -28.79
CA LEU A 83 -5.16 -2.84 -28.15
C LEU A 83 -3.64 -2.88 -27.92
N SER A 84 -2.86 -2.13 -28.69
CA SER A 84 -1.41 -2.03 -28.52
C SER A 84 -0.99 -1.21 -27.30
N LYS A 85 -1.89 -0.40 -26.75
CA LYS A 85 -1.61 0.49 -25.61
C LYS A 85 -1.82 -0.27 -24.31
N ASN A 86 -0.85 -0.16 -23.41
CA ASN A 86 -0.97 -0.71 -22.07
C ASN A 86 -2.13 -0.06 -21.30
N ILE A 87 -2.92 -0.88 -20.61
CA ILE A 87 -3.99 -0.42 -19.73
C ILE A 87 -3.49 -0.16 -18.29
N THR A 88 -2.30 -0.64 -17.95
CA THR A 88 -1.68 -0.49 -16.63
C THR A 88 -0.41 0.36 -16.66
N ARG A 89 -0.01 0.85 -15.49
CA ARG A 89 1.30 1.47 -15.25
C ARG A 89 2.04 0.63 -14.21
N GLN A 90 3.17 0.04 -14.60
CA GLN A 90 3.91 -0.91 -13.77
C GLN A 90 3.04 -2.10 -13.30
N GLY A 91 2.13 -2.57 -14.15
CA GLY A 91 1.24 -3.69 -13.81
C GLY A 91 0.09 -3.34 -12.86
N ILE A 92 -0.07 -2.07 -12.50
CA ILE A 92 -1.15 -1.58 -11.63
C ILE A 92 -2.07 -0.64 -12.44
N THR A 93 -3.37 -0.76 -12.24
CA THR A 93 -4.34 0.12 -12.92
C THR A 93 -4.24 1.57 -12.41
N ASN A 94 -4.59 2.54 -13.26
CA ASN A 94 -4.66 3.94 -12.83
C ASN A 94 -5.63 4.15 -11.66
N SER A 95 -6.76 3.43 -11.64
CA SER A 95 -7.72 3.49 -10.54
C SER A 95 -7.08 3.07 -9.21
N THR A 96 -6.34 1.96 -9.21
CA THR A 96 -5.60 1.49 -8.02
C THR A 96 -4.50 2.47 -7.62
N LEU A 97 -3.73 3.01 -8.58
CA LEU A 97 -2.70 4.01 -8.27
C LEU A 97 -3.28 5.29 -7.66
N ASN A 98 -4.40 5.77 -8.19
CA ASN A 98 -5.09 6.93 -7.65
C ASN A 98 -5.65 6.66 -6.25
N TYR A 99 -6.18 5.47 -6.01
CA TYR A 99 -6.60 5.05 -4.69
C TYR A 99 -5.43 5.04 -3.69
N LEU A 100 -4.28 4.46 -4.05
CA LEU A 100 -3.09 4.45 -3.19
C LEU A 100 -2.56 5.86 -2.89
N ARG A 101 -2.57 6.75 -3.89
CA ARG A 101 -2.21 8.17 -3.69
C ARG A 101 -3.14 8.86 -2.69
N LEU A 102 -4.45 8.57 -2.75
CA LEU A 102 -5.41 9.07 -1.77
C LEU A 102 -5.13 8.50 -0.37
N CYS A 103 -4.80 7.21 -0.25
CA CYS A 103 -4.44 6.61 1.04
C CYS A 103 -3.26 7.32 1.71
N VAL A 104 -2.20 7.65 0.95
CA VAL A 104 -1.03 8.39 1.49
C VAL A 104 -1.42 9.75 2.08
N ILE A 105 -2.42 10.41 1.52
CA ILE A 105 -2.90 11.70 2.00
C ILE A 105 -3.86 11.50 3.18
N LEU A 106 -4.80 10.57 3.07
CA LEU A 106 -5.87 10.38 4.05
C LEU A 106 -5.40 9.68 5.33
N GLU A 107 -4.38 8.84 5.25
CA GLU A 107 -3.81 8.14 6.41
C GLU A 107 -3.37 9.10 7.52
N PRO A 108 -2.48 10.10 7.29
CA PRO A 108 -2.12 11.06 8.32
C PRO A 108 -3.31 11.98 8.71
N MET A 109 -4.30 12.16 7.84
CA MET A 109 -5.49 12.95 8.18
C MET A 109 -6.37 12.27 9.24
N GLN A 110 -6.23 10.96 9.49
CA GLN A 110 -7.01 10.26 10.51
C GLN A 110 -6.80 10.85 11.92
N GLU A 111 -5.57 11.30 12.25
CA GLU A 111 -5.31 12.01 13.51
C GLU A 111 -6.10 13.32 13.60
N LEU A 112 -6.16 14.07 12.49
CA LEU A 112 -6.89 15.34 12.42
C LEU A 112 -8.41 15.12 12.51
N MET A 113 -8.91 14.08 11.82
CA MET A 113 -10.32 13.70 11.85
C MET A 113 -10.75 13.27 13.25
N SER A 114 -9.91 12.48 13.94
CA SER A 114 -10.14 12.08 15.33
C SER A 114 -10.28 13.29 16.25
N ARG A 115 -9.38 14.28 16.13
CA ARG A 115 -9.43 15.53 16.92
C ARG A 115 -10.63 16.40 16.58
N HIS A 116 -10.97 16.52 15.30
CA HIS A 116 -12.16 17.25 14.86
C HIS A 116 -13.41 16.66 15.51
N LYS A 117 -13.54 15.32 15.49
CA LYS A 117 -14.65 14.60 16.11
C LYS A 117 -14.67 14.74 17.64
N ALA A 118 -13.51 14.71 18.29
CA ALA A 118 -13.42 14.78 19.76
C ALA A 118 -13.64 16.18 20.33
N TYR A 119 -13.19 17.22 19.63
CA TYR A 119 -13.12 18.59 20.17
C TYR A 119 -13.92 19.63 19.39
N ALA A 120 -14.59 19.24 18.30
CA ALA A 120 -15.36 20.13 17.42
C ALA A 120 -14.57 21.33 16.86
N LEU A 121 -13.24 21.22 16.81
CA LEU A 121 -12.35 22.25 16.26
C LEU A 121 -12.48 22.33 14.74
N SER A 122 -12.24 23.49 14.13
CA SER A 122 -12.19 23.56 12.67
C SER A 122 -11.08 22.66 12.11
N PRO A 123 -11.21 22.06 10.92
CA PRO A 123 -10.15 21.25 10.32
C PRO A 123 -8.80 22.00 10.21
N ARG A 124 -8.85 23.32 10.00
CA ARG A 124 -7.66 24.18 9.95
C ARG A 124 -6.96 24.27 11.30
N ASP A 125 -7.72 24.37 12.39
CA ASP A 125 -7.18 24.40 13.75
C ASP A 125 -6.64 23.04 14.18
N CYS A 126 -7.31 21.95 13.80
CA CYS A 126 -6.79 20.58 13.99
C CYS A 126 -5.40 20.44 13.34
N LEU A 127 -5.23 20.93 12.11
CA LEU A 127 -3.96 20.89 11.40
C LEU A 127 -2.90 21.73 12.13
N LYS A 128 -3.21 23.00 12.43
CA LYS A 128 -2.28 23.92 13.10
C LYS A 128 -1.78 23.37 14.44
N THR A 129 -2.70 22.89 15.28
CA THR A 129 -2.37 22.35 16.60
C THR A 129 -1.57 21.05 16.51
N THR A 130 -1.90 20.16 15.58
CA THR A 130 -1.18 18.89 15.38
C THR A 130 0.24 19.13 14.87
N LEU A 131 0.41 20.01 13.88
CA LEU A 131 1.74 20.38 13.37
C LEU A 131 2.59 21.02 14.46
N PHE A 132 2.03 21.93 15.24
CA PHE A 132 2.74 22.59 16.33
C PHE A 132 3.18 21.57 17.40
N GLN A 133 2.31 20.65 17.81
CA GLN A 133 2.66 19.60 18.76
C GLN A 133 3.73 18.64 18.22
N LYS A 134 3.65 18.23 16.95
CA LYS A 134 4.68 17.40 16.31
C LYS A 134 6.01 18.13 16.24
N TRP A 135 6.02 19.40 15.86
CA TRP A 135 7.21 20.24 15.85
C TRP A 135 7.84 20.34 17.24
N GLN A 136 7.06 20.65 18.28
CA GLN A 136 7.54 20.72 19.66
C GLN A 136 8.21 19.41 20.11
N ARG A 137 7.68 18.24 19.70
CA ARG A 137 8.29 16.93 20.02
C ARG A 137 9.62 16.71 19.29
N MET A 138 9.74 17.19 18.05
CA MET A 138 10.97 17.08 17.25
C MET A 138 12.09 17.98 17.81
N VAL A 139 11.77 19.21 18.20
CA VAL A 139 12.76 20.18 18.72
C VAL A 139 13.02 20.06 20.23
N ALA A 140 12.24 19.25 20.95
CA ALA A 140 12.45 19.05 22.38
C ALA A 140 13.82 18.38 22.65
N PRO A 141 14.62 18.90 23.60
CA PRO A 141 15.89 18.29 24.00
C PRO A 141 15.69 16.83 24.46
N PRO A 142 16.63 15.92 24.16
CA PRO A 142 16.48 14.49 24.42
C PRO A 142 16.18 14.13 25.89
N GLY A 143 16.61 14.96 26.86
CA GLY A 143 16.40 14.73 28.29
C GLY A 143 15.01 15.04 28.87
N LYS A 144 14.06 15.59 28.09
CA LYS A 144 12.70 15.93 28.57
C LYS A 144 11.59 14.98 28.05
N ARG A 145 11.92 13.96 27.26
CA ARG A 145 10.93 13.04 26.67
C ARG A 145 10.33 12.07 27.69
N GLU A 146 11.07 11.69 28.72
CA GLU A 146 10.65 10.68 29.70
C GLU A 146 9.70 11.21 30.79
N ALA A 147 9.75 12.50 31.10
CA ALA A 147 8.95 13.08 32.19
C ALA A 147 7.43 13.19 31.89
N LYS A 148 7.01 13.03 30.63
CA LYS A 148 5.58 13.11 30.26
C LYS A 148 4.86 11.77 30.28
N THR A 149 5.57 10.64 30.22
CA THR A 149 4.96 9.30 30.28
C THR A 149 4.75 8.84 31.73
N SER A 150 5.51 9.38 32.69
CA SER A 150 5.38 9.05 34.11
C SER A 150 4.29 9.85 34.85
N ALA A 151 3.90 11.03 34.36
CA ALA A 151 2.93 11.90 35.04
C ALA A 151 1.47 11.43 34.96
N THR A 152 1.15 10.42 34.14
CA THR A 152 -0.23 9.86 34.03
C THR A 152 -0.42 8.60 34.89
N ARG A 153 0.61 8.14 35.61
CA ARG A 153 0.56 6.89 36.40
C ARG A 153 0.46 7.08 37.91
N THR A 154 0.38 8.31 38.41
CA THR A 154 0.38 8.60 39.87
C THR A 154 -0.79 9.45 40.36
N SER A 155 -1.87 9.58 39.58
CA SER A 155 -3.15 10.09 40.08
C SER A 155 -4.22 9.01 39.97
N GLY A 156 -4.11 8.02 40.86
CA GLY A 156 -5.08 6.97 41.15
C GLY A 156 -4.80 6.46 42.56
#